data_AF-A0A2T0AVJ6-F1
#
_entry.id   AF-A0A2T0AVJ6-F1
#
_cell.length_a   1.000
_cell.length_b   1.000
_cell.length_c   1.000
_cell.angle_alpha   90.00
_cell.angle_beta   90.00
_cell.angle_gamma   90.00
#
_symmetry.space_group_name_H-M   'P 1'
#
loop_
_entity.id
_entity.type
_entity.pdbx_description
1 polymer ?
#
loop_
_entity_poly.entity_id
_entity_poly.type
_entity_poly.pdbx_seq_one_letter_code
_entity_poly.pdbx_strand_id
1 'polypeptide(L)'
;MMVIYHCFGGSHSSVTAAAIHLGLLSRHRLPTAAELLALPYFDGRSRGEEGDLKYMGTDAYGNKVYAVGKKNLGARFETFLYNLAAVIGIPRRNILLLNTSPLVNMSMRIGGFISRRMGLTFLGRPLVVWGTRRAFPRLGLFVAENRNLWQNNRITPLKPSIKRNIIIYACFSGTHAAVVAAALHAGRLSFHHLPDWKELKELPHFDTPEGQGGLRFFALTPSGHAVYTAAVGHDGETAKRAAATFLAAWDGEPERVLWIDVSGRVSFFWRIGAFCRRYNYLGWLGRLFLRWSLARDYHVIGDIVKKTKRQERGE
;
A
#
# COMPACT_ATOMS: atom_id res chain seq x y z
N MET A 1 20.05 -0.64 4.02
CA MET A 1 18.73 -1.19 3.60
C MET A 1 17.64 -0.19 3.95
N MET A 2 16.39 -0.46 3.60
CA MET A 2 15.22 0.31 4.03
C MET A 2 14.46 -0.44 5.12
N VAL A 3 14.34 0.14 6.31
CA VAL A 3 13.58 -0.44 7.43
C VAL A 3 12.31 0.38 7.62
N ILE A 4 11.14 -0.25 7.47
CA ILE A 4 9.84 0.43 7.51
C ILE A 4 9.02 -0.13 8.67
N TYR A 5 8.85 0.68 9.71
CA TYR A 5 7.90 0.39 10.77
C TYR A 5 6.50 0.82 10.35
N HIS A 6 5.51 -0.06 10.48
CA HIS A 6 4.15 0.26 10.08
C HIS A 6 3.10 -0.13 11.12
N CYS A 7 2.04 0.66 11.19
CA CYS A 7 0.83 0.34 11.92
C CYS A 7 -0.39 0.92 11.22
N PHE A 8 -1.57 0.85 11.83
CA PHE A 8 -2.80 1.38 11.21
C PHE A 8 -2.71 2.88 10.87
N GLY A 9 -2.39 3.72 11.87
CA GLY A 9 -2.37 5.18 11.71
C GLY A 9 -1.01 5.76 11.30
N GLY A 10 0.09 5.06 11.63
CA GLY A 10 1.43 5.50 11.30
C GLY A 10 2.00 6.61 12.17
N SER A 11 1.33 6.99 13.28
CA SER A 11 1.65 8.20 14.06
C SER A 11 2.19 7.96 15.47
N HIS A 12 2.09 6.73 16.00
CA HIS A 12 2.42 6.46 17.41
C HIS A 12 3.36 5.27 17.55
N SER A 13 2.88 4.03 17.42
CA SER A 13 3.70 2.83 17.63
C SER A 13 4.83 2.69 16.62
N SER A 14 4.56 2.95 15.33
CA SER A 14 5.57 2.88 14.27
C SER A 14 6.63 3.98 14.41
N VAL A 15 6.21 5.20 14.73
CA VAL A 15 7.09 6.34 14.98
C VAL A 15 7.97 6.09 16.20
N THR A 16 7.38 5.60 17.29
CA THR A 16 8.10 5.28 18.54
C THR A 16 9.11 4.15 18.32
N ALA A 17 8.73 3.08 17.61
CA ALA A 17 9.64 1.98 17.30
C ALA A 17 10.80 2.44 16.41
N ALA A 18 10.53 3.26 15.39
CA ALA A 18 11.57 3.87 14.56
C ALA A 18 12.49 4.80 15.37
N ALA A 19 11.95 5.56 16.32
CA ALA A 19 12.74 6.41 17.20
C ALA A 19 13.65 5.61 18.15
N ILE A 20 13.16 4.48 18.70
CA ILE A 20 13.98 3.54 19.49
C ILE A 20 15.09 2.95 18.61
N HIS A 21 14.76 2.53 17.38
CA HIS A 21 15.75 1.99 16.42
C HIS A 21 16.89 2.97 16.18
N LEU A 22 16.55 4.24 15.95
CA LEU A 22 17.52 5.32 15.68
C LEU A 22 18.24 5.83 16.94
N GLY A 23 17.92 5.32 18.13
CA GLY A 23 18.50 5.79 19.39
C GLY A 23 17.98 7.15 19.87
N LEU A 24 16.95 7.72 19.21
CA LEU A 24 16.30 8.96 19.63
C LEU A 24 15.57 8.81 20.98
N LEU A 25 15.14 7.58 21.29
CA LEU A 25 14.63 7.21 22.62
C LEU A 25 15.48 6.08 23.19
N SER A 26 15.89 6.22 24.45
CA SER A 26 16.56 5.14 25.16
C SER A 26 15.58 4.00 25.43
N ARG A 27 15.96 2.78 25.04
CA ARG A 27 15.20 1.55 25.33
C ARG A 27 15.21 1.17 26.82
N HIS A 28 16.15 1.72 27.60
CA HIS A 28 16.42 1.31 28.98
C HIS A 28 15.60 2.08 30.02
N ARG A 29 14.82 3.07 29.61
CA ARG A 29 13.92 3.83 30.49
C ARG A 29 12.65 4.20 29.77
N LEU A 30 11.60 4.52 30.52
CA LEU A 30 10.39 5.08 29.92
C LEU A 30 10.66 6.50 29.42
N PRO A 31 10.18 6.87 28.22
CA PRO A 31 10.28 8.23 27.73
C PRO A 31 9.30 9.13 28.50
N THR A 32 9.68 10.41 28.63
CA THR A 32 8.80 11.46 29.12
C THR A 32 7.78 11.85 28.05
N ALA A 33 6.74 12.58 28.46
CA ALA A 33 5.76 13.13 27.53
C ALA A 33 6.42 14.09 26.52
N ALA A 34 7.34 14.94 27.00
CA ALA A 34 8.07 15.90 26.18
C ALA A 34 8.92 15.21 25.13
N GLU A 35 9.65 14.15 25.50
CA GLU A 35 10.45 13.36 24.56
C GLU A 35 9.59 12.73 23.46
N LEU A 36 8.45 12.15 23.81
CA LEU A 36 7.53 11.57 22.82
C LEU A 36 6.97 12.62 21.87
N LEU A 37 6.53 13.76 22.40
CA LEU A 37 5.93 14.84 21.61
C LEU A 37 6.97 15.59 20.76
N ALA A 38 8.25 15.54 21.13
CA ALA A 38 9.35 16.11 20.35
C ALA A 38 9.78 15.24 19.17
N LEU A 39 9.37 13.96 19.12
CA LEU A 39 9.71 13.08 18.01
C LEU A 39 9.10 13.57 16.69
N PRO A 40 9.82 13.41 15.57
CA PRO A 40 9.25 13.72 14.27
C PRO A 40 8.03 12.82 14.00
N TYR A 41 6.97 13.44 13.48
CA TYR A 41 5.70 12.81 13.10
C TYR A 41 4.88 12.16 14.24
N PHE A 42 5.34 12.21 15.49
CA PHE A 42 4.58 11.64 16.60
C PHE A 42 3.28 12.42 16.83
N ASP A 43 2.15 11.72 16.75
CA ASP A 43 0.82 12.34 16.75
C ASP A 43 0.68 13.52 15.76
N GLY A 44 1.53 13.57 14.73
CA GLY A 44 1.64 14.70 13.81
C GLY A 44 0.92 14.48 12.48
N ARG A 45 0.66 13.22 12.09
CA ARG A 45 0.17 12.89 10.74
C ARG A 45 -1.26 13.31 10.50
N SER A 46 -1.47 14.15 9.49
CA SER A 46 -2.77 14.65 9.06
C SER A 46 -3.58 13.60 8.31
N ARG A 47 -4.90 13.80 8.29
CA ARG A 47 -5.79 12.98 7.47
C ARG A 47 -5.37 13.14 6.01
N GLY A 48 -5.17 12.02 5.31
CA GLY A 48 -4.67 12.04 3.94
C GLY A 48 -3.15 11.88 3.81
N GLU A 49 -2.42 11.69 4.90
CA GLU A 49 -0.99 11.32 4.86
C GLU A 49 -0.75 9.82 5.12
N GLU A 50 -1.82 9.03 5.17
CA GLU A 50 -1.72 7.58 5.28
C GLU A 50 -1.16 7.01 3.98
N GLY A 51 -0.31 5.99 4.09
CA GLY A 51 0.45 5.46 2.97
C GLY A 51 1.80 6.13 2.79
N ASP A 52 2.00 7.39 3.21
CA ASP A 52 3.31 8.05 3.05
C ASP A 52 4.41 7.35 3.86
N LEU A 53 5.52 7.00 3.22
CA LEU A 53 6.71 6.59 3.95
C LEU A 53 7.41 7.83 4.51
N LYS A 54 7.24 8.10 5.81
CA LYS A 54 7.91 9.23 6.47
C LYS A 54 9.31 8.81 6.90
N TYR A 55 10.32 9.45 6.33
CA TYR A 55 11.74 9.19 6.66
C TYR A 55 12.04 9.69 8.07
N MET A 56 12.54 8.80 8.92
CA MET A 56 12.84 9.08 10.32
C MET A 56 14.32 9.38 10.56
N GLY A 57 15.22 8.84 9.73
CA GLY A 57 16.66 8.98 9.88
C GLY A 57 17.42 7.80 9.29
N THR A 58 18.75 7.85 9.40
CA THR A 58 19.65 6.75 9.04
C THR A 58 20.29 6.20 10.30
N ASP A 59 20.27 4.88 10.47
CA ASP A 59 20.87 4.21 11.63
C ASP A 59 22.42 4.14 11.54
N ALA A 60 23.06 3.64 12.59
CA ALA A 60 24.51 3.48 12.64
C ALA A 60 25.09 2.48 11.62
N TYR A 61 24.24 1.70 10.92
CA TYR A 61 24.62 0.72 9.90
C TYR A 61 24.35 1.23 8.48
N GLY A 62 23.92 2.50 8.32
CA GLY A 62 23.59 3.08 7.02
C GLY A 62 22.20 2.67 6.50
N ASN A 63 21.32 2.17 7.35
CA ASN A 63 19.94 1.83 6.98
C ASN A 63 19.03 3.05 7.08
N LYS A 64 18.27 3.33 6.01
CA LYS A 64 17.24 4.36 6.02
C LYS A 64 16.00 3.83 6.75
N VAL A 65 15.57 4.50 7.82
CA VAL A 65 14.44 4.10 8.67
C VAL A 65 13.22 4.95 8.36
N TYR A 66 12.05 4.32 8.26
CA TYR A 66 10.78 4.97 7.91
C TYR A 66 9.63 4.54 8.83
N ALA A 67 8.62 5.39 8.93
CA ALA A 67 7.35 5.11 9.58
C ALA A 67 6.16 5.32 8.63
N VAL A 68 5.20 4.38 8.59
CA VAL A 68 4.03 4.44 7.69
C VAL A 68 2.74 3.97 8.35
N GLY A 69 1.63 4.63 7.96
CA GLY A 69 0.27 4.24 8.33
C GLY A 69 -0.40 3.47 7.20
N LYS A 70 -0.80 2.21 7.43
CA LYS A 70 -1.32 1.31 6.38
C LYS A 70 -2.84 1.21 6.28
N LYS A 71 -3.59 1.86 7.18
CA LYS A 71 -5.07 1.76 7.24
C LYS A 71 -5.54 0.30 7.17
N ASN A 72 -6.58 0.00 6.39
CA ASN A 72 -7.15 -1.34 6.28
C ASN A 72 -6.45 -2.21 5.23
N LEU A 73 -5.31 -1.76 4.66
CA LEU A 73 -4.51 -2.62 3.79
C LEU A 73 -3.98 -3.85 4.54
N GLY A 74 -3.80 -3.78 5.86
CA GLY A 74 -3.49 -4.95 6.67
C GLY A 74 -2.22 -5.67 6.21
N ALA A 75 -2.29 -6.98 5.96
CA ALA A 75 -1.18 -7.76 5.40
C ALA A 75 -0.91 -7.45 3.91
N ARG A 76 -1.92 -6.96 3.17
CA ARG A 76 -1.78 -6.60 1.74
C ARG A 76 -0.76 -5.49 1.52
N PHE A 77 -0.57 -4.63 2.52
CA PHE A 77 0.46 -3.58 2.49
C PHE A 77 1.87 -4.15 2.31
N GLU A 78 2.19 -5.21 3.06
CA GLU A 78 3.51 -5.81 3.01
C GLU A 78 3.73 -6.53 1.67
N THR A 79 2.77 -7.35 1.25
CA THR A 79 2.82 -8.00 -0.06
C THR A 79 2.98 -6.98 -1.18
N PHE A 80 2.22 -5.88 -1.13
CA PHE A 80 2.28 -4.82 -2.12
C PHE A 80 3.65 -4.16 -2.22
N LEU A 81 4.26 -3.74 -1.10
CA LEU A 81 5.58 -3.12 -1.15
C LEU A 81 6.66 -4.10 -1.60
N TYR A 82 6.59 -5.37 -1.19
CA TYR A 82 7.54 -6.38 -1.66
C TYR A 82 7.39 -6.69 -3.15
N ASN A 83 6.16 -6.74 -3.68
CA ASN A 83 5.96 -6.89 -5.12
C ASN A 83 6.46 -5.66 -5.88
N LEU A 84 6.14 -4.45 -5.40
CA LEU A 84 6.60 -3.22 -6.01
C LEU A 84 8.13 -3.18 -6.07
N ALA A 85 8.81 -3.54 -4.97
CA ALA A 85 10.25 -3.67 -4.92
C ALA A 85 10.80 -4.63 -5.97
N ALA A 86 10.21 -5.83 -6.10
CA ALA A 86 10.62 -6.80 -7.09
C ALA A 86 10.44 -6.27 -8.53
N VAL A 87 9.35 -5.53 -8.79
CA VAL A 87 9.08 -4.91 -10.10
C VAL A 87 10.16 -3.89 -10.48
N ILE A 88 10.66 -3.10 -9.52
CA ILE A 88 11.70 -2.10 -9.76
C ILE A 88 13.13 -2.64 -9.59
N GLY A 89 13.28 -3.96 -9.41
CA GLY A 89 14.58 -4.62 -9.29
C GLY A 89 15.26 -4.50 -7.92
N ILE A 90 14.53 -4.11 -6.88
CA ILE A 90 15.05 -4.04 -5.51
C ILE A 90 14.91 -5.42 -4.85
N PRO A 91 16.02 -6.05 -4.41
CA PRO A 91 15.97 -7.35 -3.75
C PRO A 91 15.16 -7.29 -2.46
N ARG A 92 14.38 -8.35 -2.16
CA ARG A 92 13.59 -8.45 -0.91
C ARG A 92 14.45 -8.19 0.33
N ARG A 93 15.69 -8.69 0.37
CA ARG A 93 16.62 -8.48 1.49
C ARG A 93 16.92 -7.00 1.76
N ASN A 94 16.77 -6.11 0.78
CA ASN A 94 17.05 -4.68 0.96
C ASN A 94 15.91 -3.91 1.64
N ILE A 95 14.78 -4.58 1.94
CA ILE A 95 13.60 -3.98 2.55
C ILE A 95 13.16 -4.85 3.72
N LEU A 96 12.98 -4.21 4.87
CA LEU A 96 12.48 -4.85 6.08
C LEU A 96 11.20 -4.14 6.52
N LEU A 97 10.07 -4.84 6.46
CA LEU A 97 8.78 -4.33 6.92
C LEU A 97 8.48 -4.89 8.32
N LEU A 98 8.22 -4.01 9.29
CA LEU A 98 8.02 -4.37 10.69
C LEU A 98 6.65 -3.89 11.19
N ASN A 99 5.78 -4.85 11.51
CA ASN A 99 4.41 -4.58 11.94
C ASN A 99 4.33 -4.28 13.43
N THR A 100 4.06 -3.02 13.79
CA THR A 100 3.85 -2.60 15.18
C THR A 100 2.37 -2.55 15.59
N SER A 101 1.43 -2.84 14.67
CA SER A 101 -0.01 -2.85 14.98
C SER A 101 -0.39 -3.71 16.20
N PRO A 102 0.18 -4.92 16.40
CA PRO A 102 -0.14 -5.75 17.57
C PRO A 102 0.24 -5.12 18.92
N LEU A 103 1.12 -4.12 18.92
CA LEU A 103 1.63 -3.45 20.12
C LEU A 103 0.80 -2.22 20.51
N VAL A 104 -0.20 -1.87 19.69
CA VAL A 104 -1.08 -0.72 19.92
C VAL A 104 -2.19 -1.10 20.91
N ASN A 105 -2.30 -0.35 22.01
CA ASN A 105 -3.37 -0.52 23.00
C ASN A 105 -4.57 0.42 22.76
N MET A 106 -5.66 0.20 23.51
CA MET A 106 -6.90 0.97 23.36
C MET A 106 -6.72 2.47 23.61
N SER A 107 -5.89 2.87 24.59
CA SER A 107 -5.60 4.29 24.83
C SER A 107 -4.95 4.96 23.62
N MET A 108 -4.01 4.30 22.95
CA MET A 108 -3.41 4.84 21.72
C MET A 108 -4.44 4.96 20.60
N ARG A 109 -5.35 3.98 20.46
CA ARG A 109 -6.41 4.00 19.43
C ARG A 109 -7.40 5.14 19.68
N ILE A 110 -7.93 5.23 20.90
CA ILE A 110 -8.93 6.24 21.29
C ILE A 110 -8.29 7.62 21.29
N GLY A 111 -7.14 7.78 21.93
CA GLY A 111 -6.42 9.05 21.97
C GLY A 111 -6.01 9.52 20.57
N GLY A 112 -5.56 8.60 19.73
CA GLY A 112 -5.23 8.89 18.33
C GLY A 112 -6.44 9.32 17.52
N PHE A 113 -7.60 8.70 17.75
CA PHE A 113 -8.86 9.14 17.14
C PHE A 113 -9.27 10.54 17.63
N ILE A 114 -9.23 10.80 18.94
CA ILE A 114 -9.56 12.11 19.52
C ILE A 114 -8.62 13.20 18.98
N SER A 115 -7.31 12.97 19.04
CA SER A 115 -6.31 13.96 18.60
C SER A 115 -6.37 14.18 17.08
N ARG A 116 -6.31 13.09 16.30
CA ARG A 116 -6.08 13.17 14.85
C ARG A 116 -7.36 13.25 14.03
N ARG A 117 -8.46 12.66 14.50
CA ARG A 117 -9.72 12.60 13.73
C ARG A 117 -10.71 13.67 14.15
N MET A 118 -10.78 13.99 15.44
CA MET A 118 -11.63 15.05 15.97
C MET A 118 -10.88 16.38 16.17
N GLY A 119 -9.55 16.40 16.05
CA GLY A 119 -8.75 17.62 16.22
C GLY A 119 -8.58 18.08 17.67
N LEU A 120 -9.10 17.31 18.64
CA LEU A 120 -9.06 17.64 20.06
C LEU A 120 -7.72 17.20 20.67
N THR A 121 -6.64 17.82 20.21
CA THR A 121 -5.26 17.45 20.56
C THR A 121 -5.00 17.54 22.07
N PHE A 122 -5.59 18.51 22.77
CA PHE A 122 -5.47 18.66 24.23
C PHE A 122 -5.98 17.45 25.01
N LEU A 123 -7.03 16.78 24.52
CA LEU A 123 -7.58 15.57 25.16
C LEU A 123 -6.91 14.30 24.62
N GLY A 124 -6.64 14.25 23.32
CA GLY A 124 -6.11 13.06 22.66
C GLY A 124 -4.64 12.81 22.99
N ARG A 125 -3.79 13.85 23.01
CA ARG A 125 -2.33 13.69 23.23
C ARG A 125 -1.99 13.12 24.59
N PRO A 126 -2.56 13.57 25.73
CA PRO A 126 -2.28 12.95 27.02
C PRO A 126 -2.61 11.44 27.02
N LEU A 127 -3.74 11.05 26.43
CA LEU A 127 -4.15 9.65 26.34
C LEU A 127 -3.22 8.83 25.44
N VAL A 128 -2.78 9.38 24.30
CA VAL A 128 -1.80 8.77 23.41
C VAL A 128 -0.45 8.60 24.10
N VAL A 129 0.04 9.63 24.80
CA VAL A 129 1.31 9.61 25.54
C VAL A 129 1.27 8.53 26.60
N TRP A 130 0.20 8.49 27.41
CA TRP A 130 0.02 7.47 28.43
C TRP A 130 0.00 6.06 27.82
N GLY A 131 -0.79 5.87 26.74
CA GLY A 131 -0.84 4.60 26.02
C GLY A 131 0.51 4.19 25.43
N THR A 132 1.25 5.13 24.86
CA THR A 132 2.57 4.87 24.28
C THR A 132 3.58 4.49 25.35
N ARG A 133 3.60 5.19 26.51
CA ARG A 133 4.45 4.83 27.65
C ARG A 133 4.15 3.43 28.18
N ARG A 134 2.87 3.03 28.24
CA ARG A 134 2.49 1.65 28.62
C ARG A 134 2.94 0.59 27.61
N ALA A 135 2.93 0.91 26.31
CA ALA A 135 3.40 0.01 25.26
C ALA A 135 4.93 0.02 25.09
N PHE A 136 5.63 1.02 25.66
CA PHE A 136 7.04 1.29 25.41
C PHE A 136 7.97 0.10 25.70
N PRO A 137 7.86 -0.63 26.82
CA PRO A 137 8.73 -1.79 27.05
C PRO A 137 8.59 -2.86 25.96
N ARG A 138 7.36 -3.13 25.50
CA ARG A 138 7.08 -4.09 24.42
C ARG A 138 7.60 -3.60 23.07
N LEU A 139 7.49 -2.30 22.79
CA LEU A 139 8.08 -1.69 21.59
C LEU A 139 9.61 -1.79 21.61
N GLY A 140 10.22 -1.55 22.77
CA GLY A 140 11.66 -1.71 22.98
C GLY A 140 12.12 -3.14 22.74
N LEU A 141 11.43 -4.12 23.30
CA LEU A 141 11.69 -5.55 23.08
C LEU A 141 11.51 -5.93 21.60
N PHE A 142 10.43 -5.50 20.97
CA PHE A 142 10.21 -5.74 19.54
C PHE A 142 11.36 -5.23 18.67
N VAL A 143 11.87 -4.03 18.94
CA VAL A 143 13.06 -3.50 18.24
C VAL A 143 14.31 -4.31 18.58
N ALA A 144 14.45 -4.78 19.83
CA ALA A 144 15.57 -5.62 20.25
C ALA A 144 15.63 -6.94 19.48
N GLU A 145 14.51 -7.65 19.45
CA GLU A 145 14.38 -9.00 18.89
C GLU A 145 14.61 -9.02 17.38
N ASN A 146 14.26 -7.94 16.69
CA ASN A 146 14.43 -7.84 15.24
C ASN A 146 15.79 -7.25 14.83
N ARG A 147 16.64 -6.82 15.78
CA ARG A 147 17.86 -6.04 15.50
C ARG A 147 18.83 -6.76 14.56
N ASN A 148 18.96 -8.08 14.72
CA ASN A 148 19.79 -8.92 13.87
C ASN A 148 19.40 -8.86 12.37
N LEU A 149 18.13 -8.57 12.04
CA LEU A 149 17.63 -8.54 10.66
C LEU A 149 18.23 -7.41 9.82
N TRP A 150 18.63 -6.30 10.45
CA TRP A 150 19.24 -5.15 9.76
C TRP A 150 20.73 -4.97 10.05
N GLN A 151 21.23 -5.50 11.17
CA GLN A 151 22.68 -5.46 11.47
C GLN A 151 23.50 -6.36 10.55
N ASN A 152 23.00 -7.56 10.26
CA ASN A 152 23.78 -8.58 9.54
C ASN A 152 23.68 -8.45 8.02
N ASN A 153 23.00 -7.42 7.52
CA ASN A 153 22.75 -7.29 6.10
C ASN A 153 23.79 -6.39 5.43
N ARG A 154 24.71 -6.99 4.68
CA ARG A 154 25.61 -6.24 3.80
C ARG A 154 24.81 -5.65 2.65
N ILE A 155 24.63 -4.33 2.67
CA ILE A 155 23.91 -3.60 1.64
C ILE A 155 24.71 -3.69 0.35
N THR A 156 24.17 -4.37 -0.66
CA THR A 156 24.64 -4.13 -2.04
C THR A 156 24.02 -2.82 -2.49
N PRO A 157 24.80 -1.77 -2.79
CA PRO A 157 24.26 -0.55 -3.39
C PRO A 157 23.68 -0.92 -4.75
N LEU A 158 22.35 -0.92 -4.85
CA LEU A 158 21.63 -1.17 -6.09
C LEU A 158 20.71 0.02 -6.31
N LYS A 159 20.93 0.74 -7.40
CA LYS A 159 19.97 1.71 -7.92
C LYS A 159 18.79 0.93 -8.54
N PRO A 160 17.54 1.41 -8.42
CA PRO A 160 16.41 0.81 -9.13
C PRO A 160 16.72 0.68 -10.62
N SER A 161 16.46 -0.48 -11.20
CA SER A 161 16.60 -0.70 -12.64
C SER A 161 15.23 -0.67 -13.31
N ILE A 162 14.57 0.49 -13.30
CA ILE A 162 13.30 0.65 -14.02
C ILE A 162 13.62 0.80 -15.51
N LYS A 163 13.74 -0.33 -16.21
CA LYS A 163 14.04 -0.34 -17.65
C LYS A 163 12.89 0.18 -18.52
N ARG A 164 11.66 0.18 -17.99
CA ARG A 164 10.40 0.43 -18.71
C ARG A 164 9.39 1.08 -17.78
N ASN A 165 8.47 1.89 -18.32
CA ASN A 165 7.35 2.40 -17.54
C ASN A 165 6.46 1.25 -17.05
N ILE A 166 5.90 1.45 -15.86
CA ILE A 166 5.05 0.49 -15.16
C ILE A 166 3.65 1.10 -15.08
N ILE A 167 2.65 0.37 -15.56
CA ILE A 167 1.26 0.80 -15.56
C ILE A 167 0.50 -0.08 -14.58
N ILE A 168 -0.06 0.51 -13.54
CA ILE A 168 -0.76 -0.22 -12.47
C ILE A 168 -2.24 0.14 -12.52
N TYR A 169 -3.07 -0.83 -12.93
CA TYR A 169 -4.51 -0.75 -12.77
C TYR A 169 -4.89 -1.29 -11.39
N ALA A 170 -5.33 -0.39 -10.52
CA ALA A 170 -5.82 -0.74 -9.19
C ALA A 170 -7.34 -0.89 -9.21
N CYS A 171 -7.84 -1.93 -8.56
CA CYS A 171 -9.24 -1.93 -8.13
C CYS A 171 -9.40 -2.61 -6.77
N PHE A 172 -10.60 -2.54 -6.17
CA PHE A 172 -10.88 -3.13 -4.86
C PHE A 172 -10.29 -4.54 -4.69
N SER A 173 -10.58 -5.45 -5.63
CA SER A 173 -10.07 -6.83 -5.63
C SER A 173 -8.80 -7.03 -6.44
N GLY A 174 -8.48 -6.10 -7.36
CA GLY A 174 -7.42 -6.25 -8.36
C GLY A 174 -7.65 -7.36 -9.39
N THR A 175 -8.86 -7.93 -9.47
CA THR A 175 -9.14 -9.17 -10.23
C THR A 175 -10.31 -9.07 -11.22
N HIS A 176 -11.01 -7.94 -11.26
CA HIS A 176 -12.14 -7.74 -12.18
C HIS A 176 -11.90 -6.49 -13.04
N ALA A 177 -12.30 -5.31 -12.56
CA ALA A 177 -12.17 -4.05 -13.30
C ALA A 177 -10.71 -3.77 -13.71
N ALA A 178 -9.76 -4.01 -12.82
CA ALA A 178 -8.33 -3.86 -13.10
C ALA A 178 -7.84 -4.83 -14.19
N VAL A 179 -8.33 -6.07 -14.19
CA VAL A 179 -7.97 -7.09 -15.18
C VAL A 179 -8.53 -6.73 -16.55
N VAL A 180 -9.80 -6.32 -16.61
CA VAL A 180 -10.43 -5.83 -17.85
C VAL A 180 -9.69 -4.62 -18.39
N ALA A 181 -9.34 -3.66 -17.54
CA ALA A 181 -8.57 -2.49 -17.93
C ALA A 181 -7.18 -2.87 -18.47
N ALA A 182 -6.47 -3.76 -17.78
CA ALA A 182 -5.17 -4.26 -18.21
C ALA A 182 -5.24 -5.02 -19.55
N ALA A 183 -6.29 -5.82 -19.76
CA ALA A 183 -6.52 -6.57 -20.99
C ALA A 183 -6.80 -5.65 -22.19
N LEU A 184 -7.65 -4.63 -22.02
CA LEU A 184 -7.87 -3.57 -23.01
C LEU A 184 -6.58 -2.79 -23.30
N HIS A 185 -5.79 -2.51 -22.26
CA HIS A 185 -4.53 -1.79 -22.43
C HIS A 185 -3.56 -2.60 -23.29
N ALA A 186 -3.35 -3.87 -22.93
CA ALA A 186 -2.46 -4.79 -23.62
C ALA A 186 -2.94 -5.24 -25.01
N GLY A 187 -4.17 -4.87 -25.41
CA GLY A 187 -4.75 -5.27 -26.69
C GLY A 187 -5.25 -6.72 -26.73
N ARG A 188 -5.43 -7.36 -25.57
CA ARG A 188 -6.06 -8.70 -25.46
C ARG A 188 -7.57 -8.65 -25.58
N LEU A 189 -8.16 -7.49 -25.32
CA LEU A 189 -9.57 -7.20 -25.54
C LEU A 189 -9.70 -5.99 -26.48
N SER A 190 -10.78 -5.97 -27.25
CA SER A 190 -11.10 -4.88 -28.19
C SER A 190 -12.02 -3.84 -27.56
N PHE A 191 -11.80 -2.55 -27.86
CA PHE A 191 -12.72 -1.48 -27.45
C PHE A 191 -14.08 -1.53 -28.15
N HIS A 192 -14.17 -2.22 -29.29
CA HIS A 192 -15.36 -2.24 -30.14
C HIS A 192 -16.24 -3.48 -29.92
N HIS A 193 -15.70 -4.51 -29.27
CA HIS A 193 -16.41 -5.76 -29.01
C HIS A 193 -16.56 -5.98 -27.51
N LEU A 194 -17.78 -6.28 -27.07
CA LEU A 194 -18.03 -6.64 -25.68
C LEU A 194 -17.66 -8.12 -25.51
N PRO A 195 -16.70 -8.46 -24.63
CA PRO A 195 -16.28 -9.85 -24.45
C PRO A 195 -17.39 -10.67 -23.80
N ASP A 196 -17.48 -11.94 -24.17
CA ASP A 196 -18.32 -12.87 -23.45
C ASP A 196 -17.71 -13.25 -22.09
N TRP A 197 -18.47 -14.01 -21.28
CA TRP A 197 -17.99 -14.41 -19.96
C TRP A 197 -16.84 -15.43 -20.01
N LYS A 198 -16.76 -16.23 -21.08
CA LYS A 198 -15.72 -17.25 -21.26
C LYS A 198 -14.39 -16.57 -21.56
N GLU A 199 -14.38 -15.59 -22.46
CA GLU A 199 -13.23 -14.73 -22.76
C GLU A 199 -12.69 -14.07 -21.49
N LEU A 200 -13.56 -13.49 -20.66
CA LEU A 200 -13.15 -12.89 -19.39
C LEU A 200 -12.49 -13.90 -18.44
N LYS A 201 -12.98 -15.14 -18.39
CA LYS A 201 -12.43 -16.20 -17.55
C LYS A 201 -11.06 -16.71 -18.00
N GLU A 202 -10.73 -16.54 -19.27
CA GLU A 202 -9.43 -16.91 -19.84
C GLU A 202 -8.36 -15.83 -19.57
N LEU A 203 -8.76 -14.63 -19.14
CA LEU A 203 -7.80 -13.57 -18.79
C LEU A 203 -6.98 -13.92 -17.53
N PRO A 204 -5.67 -13.63 -17.53
CA PRO A 204 -4.85 -13.82 -16.34
C PRO A 204 -5.40 -13.06 -15.14
N HIS A 205 -5.38 -13.71 -13.99
CA HIS A 205 -5.79 -13.15 -12.70
C HIS A 205 -7.28 -12.78 -12.59
N PHE A 206 -8.09 -12.99 -13.63
CA PHE A 206 -9.52 -12.78 -13.55
C PHE A 206 -10.12 -13.76 -12.55
N ASP A 207 -10.99 -13.29 -11.66
CA ASP A 207 -11.67 -14.16 -10.68
C ASP A 207 -10.72 -14.89 -9.69
N THR A 208 -9.42 -14.57 -9.68
CA THR A 208 -8.45 -15.26 -8.84
C THR A 208 -8.69 -14.91 -7.38
N PRO A 209 -8.74 -15.90 -6.44
CA PRO A 209 -9.09 -15.63 -5.05
C PRO A 209 -8.23 -14.53 -4.43
N GLU A 210 -8.91 -13.60 -3.76
CA GLU A 210 -8.25 -12.58 -2.94
C GLU A 210 -7.64 -13.25 -1.70
N GLY A 211 -6.33 -13.48 -1.71
CA GLY A 211 -5.61 -13.94 -0.53
C GLY A 211 -4.40 -13.07 -0.21
N GLN A 212 -3.62 -12.70 -1.22
CA GLN A 212 -2.29 -12.13 -0.96
C GLN A 212 -2.23 -10.60 -1.08
N GLY A 213 -3.28 -9.95 -1.62
CA GLY A 213 -3.15 -8.55 -2.03
C GLY A 213 -2.04 -8.41 -3.09
N GLY A 214 -1.50 -7.21 -3.23
CA GLY A 214 -0.26 -7.00 -3.99
C GLY A 214 -0.46 -6.70 -5.47
N LEU A 215 0.66 -6.76 -6.19
CA LEU A 215 0.84 -6.38 -7.59
C LEU A 215 1.03 -7.64 -8.44
N ARG A 216 0.22 -7.81 -9.49
CA ARG A 216 0.26 -8.98 -10.39
C ARG A 216 0.61 -8.54 -11.79
N PHE A 217 1.67 -9.11 -12.36
CA PHE A 217 2.01 -8.86 -13.75
C PHE A 217 0.92 -9.41 -14.66
N PHE A 218 0.47 -8.59 -15.62
CA PHE A 218 -0.58 -8.95 -16.56
C PHE A 218 -0.01 -9.20 -17.97
N ALA A 219 0.64 -8.20 -18.55
CA ALA A 219 1.21 -8.26 -19.90
C ALA A 219 2.18 -7.09 -20.14
N LEU A 220 2.88 -7.13 -21.28
CA LEU A 220 3.52 -5.95 -21.85
C LEU A 220 2.54 -5.23 -22.79
N THR A 221 2.59 -3.90 -22.85
CA THR A 221 1.93 -3.11 -23.89
C THR A 221 2.68 -3.29 -25.22
N PRO A 222 2.06 -2.91 -26.36
CA PRO A 222 2.76 -2.86 -27.65
C PRO A 222 4.01 -1.95 -27.65
N SER A 223 3.99 -0.89 -26.85
CA SER A 223 5.12 0.03 -26.57
C SER A 223 6.17 -0.56 -25.62
N GLY A 224 5.97 -1.78 -25.11
CA GLY A 224 6.91 -2.48 -24.24
C GLY A 224 6.84 -2.10 -22.75
N HIS A 225 5.83 -1.35 -22.31
CA HIS A 225 5.59 -1.04 -20.90
C HIS A 225 4.96 -2.20 -20.16
N ALA A 226 5.26 -2.34 -18.88
CA ALA A 226 4.76 -3.45 -18.07
C ALA A 226 3.44 -3.10 -17.41
N VAL A 227 2.39 -3.88 -17.67
CA VAL A 227 1.05 -3.68 -17.10
C VAL A 227 0.84 -4.63 -15.93
N TYR A 228 0.39 -4.08 -14.81
CA TYR A 228 0.08 -4.80 -13.59
C TYR A 228 -1.34 -4.51 -13.12
N THR A 229 -1.91 -5.47 -12.39
CA THR A 229 -3.13 -5.24 -11.60
C THR A 229 -2.79 -5.20 -10.12
N ALA A 230 -3.47 -4.32 -9.37
CA ALA A 230 -3.27 -4.16 -7.94
C ALA A 230 -4.58 -4.31 -7.16
N ALA A 231 -4.53 -5.10 -6.09
CA ALA A 231 -5.65 -5.27 -5.16
C ALA A 231 -5.51 -4.31 -3.97
N VAL A 232 -6.35 -3.27 -3.93
CA VAL A 232 -6.15 -2.13 -3.00
C VAL A 232 -7.26 -1.93 -1.97
N GLY A 233 -8.34 -2.73 -2.03
CA GLY A 233 -9.47 -2.60 -1.11
C GLY A 233 -10.11 -1.21 -1.16
N HIS A 234 -10.52 -0.68 0.00
CA HIS A 234 -11.07 0.68 0.13
C HIS A 234 -10.00 1.77 0.29
N ASP A 235 -8.73 1.38 0.43
CA ASP A 235 -7.62 2.28 0.75
C ASP A 235 -6.71 2.50 -0.48
N GLY A 236 -7.32 2.65 -1.68
CA GLY A 236 -6.62 2.86 -2.95
C GLY A 236 -5.62 4.02 -2.93
N GLU A 237 -6.03 5.15 -2.37
CA GLU A 237 -5.17 6.34 -2.27
C GLU A 237 -3.99 6.12 -1.30
N THR A 238 -4.20 5.36 -0.22
CA THR A 238 -3.13 4.93 0.71
C THR A 238 -2.10 4.07 -0.03
N ALA A 239 -2.54 3.12 -0.85
CA ALA A 239 -1.64 2.26 -1.63
C ALA A 239 -0.88 3.07 -2.71
N LYS A 240 -1.56 4.00 -3.38
CA LYS A 240 -0.95 4.92 -4.35
C LYS A 240 0.15 5.76 -3.72
N ARG A 241 -0.12 6.40 -2.57
CA ARG A 241 0.88 7.20 -1.83
C ARG A 241 2.04 6.36 -1.34
N ALA A 242 1.76 5.14 -0.86
CA ALA A 242 2.80 4.20 -0.48
C ALA A 242 3.71 3.85 -1.65
N ALA A 243 3.16 3.61 -2.84
CA ALA A 243 3.97 3.37 -4.03
C ALA A 243 4.82 4.60 -4.40
N ALA A 244 4.21 5.78 -4.48
CA ALA A 244 4.89 7.00 -4.89
C ALA A 244 6.06 7.34 -3.94
N THR A 245 5.80 7.33 -2.63
CA THR A 245 6.84 7.64 -1.62
C THR A 245 7.89 6.54 -1.50
N PHE A 246 7.52 5.28 -1.73
CA PHE A 246 8.48 4.17 -1.79
C PHE A 246 9.42 4.30 -2.99
N LEU A 247 8.90 4.62 -4.18
CA LEU A 247 9.73 4.85 -5.38
C LEU A 247 10.69 6.02 -5.18
N ALA A 248 10.18 7.14 -4.68
CA ALA A 248 10.99 8.32 -4.39
C ALA A 248 12.10 8.02 -3.36
N ALA A 249 11.83 7.18 -2.36
CA ALA A 249 12.81 6.82 -1.33
C ALA A 249 14.01 5.99 -1.86
N TRP A 250 13.86 5.40 -3.04
CA TRP A 250 14.92 4.67 -3.76
C TRP A 250 15.55 5.49 -4.90
N ASP A 251 15.33 6.80 -4.95
CA ASP A 251 15.76 7.67 -6.05
C ASP A 251 15.23 7.19 -7.42
N GLY A 252 14.11 6.46 -7.41
CA GLY A 252 13.40 6.08 -8.62
C GLY A 252 12.58 7.25 -9.14
N GLU A 253 12.31 7.27 -10.44
CA GLU A 253 11.45 8.27 -11.08
C GLU A 253 9.97 7.88 -10.86
N PRO A 254 9.22 8.53 -9.96
CA PRO A 254 7.83 8.14 -9.66
C PRO A 254 6.93 8.29 -10.90
N GLU A 255 7.29 9.22 -11.79
CA GLU A 255 6.67 9.48 -13.10
C GLU A 255 6.63 8.24 -14.00
N ARG A 256 7.57 7.29 -13.82
CA ARG A 256 7.58 6.02 -14.58
C ARG A 256 6.52 5.03 -14.12
N VAL A 257 5.83 5.30 -13.01
CA VAL A 257 4.77 4.45 -12.49
C VAL A 257 3.42 5.15 -12.63
N LEU A 258 2.68 4.76 -13.67
CA LEU A 258 1.35 5.28 -13.92
C LEU A 258 0.33 4.48 -13.10
N TRP A 259 -0.27 5.13 -12.10
CA TRP A 259 -1.27 4.50 -11.22
C TRP A 259 -2.69 4.92 -11.61
N ILE A 260 -3.53 3.94 -11.94
CA ILE A 260 -4.92 4.15 -12.35
C ILE A 260 -5.87 3.40 -11.41
N ASP A 261 -6.64 4.13 -10.61
CA ASP A 261 -7.70 3.54 -9.79
C ASP A 261 -9.02 3.46 -10.56
N VAL A 262 -9.46 2.23 -10.82
CA VAL A 262 -10.69 1.91 -11.54
C VAL A 262 -11.88 1.75 -10.58
N SER A 263 -11.62 1.59 -9.27
CA SER A 263 -12.63 1.24 -8.25
C SER A 263 -13.78 2.24 -8.15
N GLY A 264 -13.47 3.53 -8.25
CA GLY A 264 -14.44 4.61 -8.12
C GLY A 264 -15.21 4.92 -9.41
N ARG A 265 -14.88 4.24 -10.52
CA ARG A 265 -15.45 4.53 -11.85
C ARG A 265 -16.48 3.50 -12.29
N VAL A 266 -16.35 2.27 -11.83
CA VAL A 266 -17.31 1.20 -12.11
C VAL A 266 -18.58 1.33 -11.28
N SER A 267 -19.67 0.77 -11.80
CA SER A 267 -21.00 0.82 -11.20
C SER A 267 -21.07 0.14 -9.83
N PHE A 268 -22.10 0.51 -9.07
CA PHE A 268 -22.40 -0.13 -7.79
C PHE A 268 -22.60 -1.65 -7.93
N PHE A 269 -23.29 -2.09 -8.99
CA PHE A 269 -23.52 -3.51 -9.27
C PHE A 269 -22.24 -4.25 -9.61
N TRP A 270 -21.31 -3.64 -10.35
CA TRP A 270 -20.00 -4.23 -10.56
C TRP A 270 -19.24 -4.43 -9.25
N ARG A 271 -19.28 -3.44 -8.36
CA ARG A 271 -18.61 -3.50 -7.06
C ARG A 271 -19.22 -4.59 -6.16
N ILE A 272 -20.55 -4.70 -6.10
CA ILE A 272 -21.23 -5.79 -5.41
C ILE A 272 -20.86 -7.13 -6.05
N GLY A 273 -20.90 -7.21 -7.37
CA GLY A 273 -20.58 -8.41 -8.13
C GLY A 273 -19.19 -8.93 -7.77
N ALA A 274 -18.19 -8.07 -7.89
CA ALA A 274 -16.81 -8.38 -7.50
C ALA A 274 -16.67 -8.75 -6.01
N PHE A 275 -17.41 -8.10 -5.11
CA PHE A 275 -17.43 -8.44 -3.70
C PHE A 275 -18.01 -9.83 -3.44
N CYS A 276 -19.17 -10.16 -4.03
CA CYS A 276 -19.82 -11.45 -3.89
C CYS A 276 -18.97 -12.60 -4.44
N ARG A 277 -18.17 -12.36 -5.49
CA ARG A 277 -17.21 -13.36 -6.02
C ARG A 277 -16.15 -13.80 -5.00
N ARG A 278 -15.96 -13.07 -3.89
CA ARG A 278 -15.02 -13.43 -2.81
C ARG A 278 -15.52 -14.58 -1.95
N TYR A 279 -16.82 -14.84 -1.95
CA TYR A 279 -17.44 -15.84 -1.11
C TYR A 279 -17.98 -16.97 -1.98
N ASN A 280 -17.50 -18.20 -1.77
CA ASN A 280 -17.90 -19.35 -2.59
C ASN A 280 -19.43 -19.48 -2.70
N TYR A 281 -20.14 -19.27 -1.59
CA TYR A 281 -21.61 -19.36 -1.54
C TYR A 281 -22.35 -18.20 -2.25
N LEU A 282 -21.73 -17.02 -2.41
CA LEU A 282 -22.28 -15.89 -3.17
C LEU A 282 -21.71 -15.79 -4.58
N GLY A 283 -20.85 -16.72 -4.99
CA GLY A 283 -20.13 -16.64 -6.25
C GLY A 283 -21.05 -16.56 -7.47
N TRP A 284 -22.22 -17.19 -7.42
CA TRP A 284 -23.22 -17.15 -8.49
C TRP A 284 -23.89 -15.77 -8.58
N LEU A 285 -24.26 -15.16 -7.45
CA LEU A 285 -24.77 -13.78 -7.38
C LEU A 285 -23.72 -12.79 -7.90
N GLY A 286 -22.46 -13.00 -7.52
CA GLY A 286 -21.35 -12.18 -8.01
C GLY A 286 -21.25 -12.18 -9.54
N ARG A 287 -21.37 -13.38 -10.15
CA ARG A 287 -21.37 -13.53 -11.60
C ARG A 287 -22.57 -12.83 -12.24
N LEU A 288 -23.75 -12.97 -11.65
CA LEU A 288 -24.98 -12.35 -12.15
C LEU A 288 -24.82 -10.82 -12.24
N PHE A 289 -24.38 -10.18 -11.15
CA PHE A 289 -24.20 -8.72 -11.13
C PHE A 289 -23.10 -8.23 -12.05
N LEU A 290 -21.97 -8.96 -12.16
CA LEU A 290 -20.91 -8.62 -13.10
C LEU A 290 -21.39 -8.73 -14.56
N ARG A 291 -22.15 -9.77 -14.92
CA ARG A 291 -22.72 -9.91 -16.27
C ARG A 291 -23.74 -8.82 -16.56
N TRP A 292 -24.62 -8.51 -15.60
CA TRP A 292 -25.65 -7.49 -15.76
C TRP A 292 -25.06 -6.10 -16.00
N SER A 293 -23.96 -5.78 -15.32
CA SER A 293 -23.30 -4.47 -15.43
C SER A 293 -22.22 -4.41 -16.52
N LEU A 294 -21.90 -5.53 -17.17
CA LEU A 294 -20.74 -5.67 -18.06
C LEU A 294 -20.71 -4.65 -19.19
N ALA A 295 -21.78 -4.52 -19.97
CA ALA A 295 -21.81 -3.62 -21.13
C ALA A 295 -21.51 -2.17 -20.74
N ARG A 296 -22.15 -1.69 -19.67
CA ARG A 296 -21.96 -0.34 -19.15
C ARG A 296 -20.53 -0.14 -18.64
N ASP A 297 -20.07 -1.01 -17.75
CA ASP A 297 -18.78 -0.83 -17.08
C ASP A 297 -17.61 -1.09 -18.01
N TYR A 298 -17.78 -1.94 -19.03
CA TYR A 298 -16.78 -2.15 -20.07
C TYR A 298 -16.50 -0.87 -20.86
N HIS A 299 -17.55 -0.11 -21.22
CA HIS A 299 -17.38 1.19 -21.87
C HIS A 299 -16.64 2.18 -20.96
N VAL A 300 -17.04 2.27 -19.69
CA VAL A 300 -16.40 3.16 -18.71
C VAL A 300 -14.92 2.81 -18.52
N ILE A 301 -14.60 1.52 -18.39
CA ILE A 301 -13.23 1.03 -18.30
C ILE A 301 -12.46 1.35 -19.60
N GLY A 302 -13.10 1.16 -20.75
CA GLY A 302 -12.55 1.50 -22.06
C GLY A 302 -12.10 2.96 -22.15
N ASP A 303 -12.94 3.90 -21.70
CA ASP A 303 -12.60 5.33 -21.74
C ASP A 303 -11.44 5.69 -20.81
N ILE A 304 -11.37 5.06 -19.63
CA ILE A 304 -10.22 5.20 -18.72
C ILE A 304 -8.95 4.72 -19.41
N VAL A 305 -8.98 3.55 -20.05
CA VAL A 305 -7.81 2.98 -20.73
C VAL A 305 -7.41 3.84 -21.92
N LYS A 306 -8.36 4.35 -22.73
CA LYS A 306 -8.06 5.30 -23.82
C LYS A 306 -7.35 6.55 -23.30
N LYS A 307 -7.84 7.15 -22.22
CA LYS A 307 -7.19 8.30 -21.58
C LYS A 307 -5.79 7.95 -21.06
N THR A 308 -5.65 6.76 -20.47
CA THR A 308 -4.35 6.26 -19.97
C THR A 308 -3.34 6.10 -21.11
N LYS A 309 -3.76 5.55 -22.26
CA LYS A 309 -2.92 5.38 -23.45
C LYS A 309 -2.46 6.71 -24.05
N ARG A 310 -3.27 7.77 -23.96
CA ARG A 310 -2.86 9.13 -24.36
C ARG A 310 -1.79 9.68 -23.43
N GLN A 311 -2.03 9.58 -22.11
CA GLN A 311 -1.05 9.99 -21.11
C GLN A 311 0.29 9.24 -21.24
N GLU A 312 0.24 7.94 -21.55
CA GLU A 312 1.44 7.12 -21.83
C GLU A 312 2.24 7.61 -23.04
N ARG A 313 1.56 8.17 -24.06
CA ARG A 313 2.17 8.73 -25.27
C ARG A 313 2.63 10.18 -25.11
N GLY A 314 2.33 10.82 -23.98
CA GLY A 314 2.59 12.25 -23.76
C GLY A 314 1.58 13.19 -24.41
N GLU A 315 0.38 12.70 -24.73
CA GLU A 315 -0.78 13.47 -25.23
C GLU A 315 -1.74 13.86 -24.11
#